data_AF-A0A2H6FJ94-F1
#
_entry.id   AF-A0A2H6FJ94-F1
#
_cell.length_a   1.000
_cell.length_b   1.000
_cell.length_c   1.000
_cell.angle_alpha   90.00
_cell.angle_beta   90.00
_cell.angle_gamma   90.00
#
_symmetry.space_group_name_H-M   'P 1'
#
loop_
_entity.id
_entity.type
_entity.pdbx_description
1 polymer ?
#
loop_
_entity_poly.entity_id
_entity_poly.type
_entity_poly.pdbx_seq_one_letter_code
_entity_poly.pdbx_strand_id
1 'polypeptide(L)' 'METKIEKPGPAIMDMIEEEVLDWYRMSPVERFIESQKLWEVFVLFGGDYDPEPDTQSPFYISEA' A
#
# COMPACT_ATOMS: atom_id res chain seq x y z
N MET A 1 43.37 15.38 -17.29
CA MET A 1 42.10 14.78 -17.76
C MET A 1 41.09 15.03 -16.65
N GLU A 2 40.23 16.02 -16.82
CA GLU A 2 39.22 16.34 -15.81
C GLU A 2 38.10 15.30 -15.92
N THR A 3 37.89 14.52 -14.86
CA THR A 3 36.74 13.62 -14.77
C THR A 3 35.51 14.48 -14.63
N LYS A 4 34.73 14.58 -15.70
CA LYS A 4 33.41 15.19 -15.70
C LYS A 4 32.53 14.34 -14.78
N ILE A 5 32.34 14.77 -13.54
CA ILE A 5 31.43 14.12 -12.61
C ILE A 5 30.04 14.37 -13.17
N GLU A 6 29.47 13.36 -13.85
CA GLU A 6 28.08 13.41 -14.24
C GLU A 6 27.23 13.55 -12.98
N LYS A 7 26.29 14.50 -13.00
CA LYS A 7 25.36 14.66 -11.89
C LYS A 7 24.65 13.33 -11.68
N PRO A 8 24.51 12.85 -10.42
CA PRO A 8 23.74 11.66 -10.16
C PRO A 8 22.34 11.83 -10.77
N GLY A 9 21.80 10.74 -11.32
CA GLY A 9 20.41 10.71 -11.79
C GLY A 9 19.44 11.14 -10.67
N PRO A 10 18.19 11.47 -11.02
CA PRO A 10 17.20 11.89 -10.03
C PRO A 10 17.12 10.86 -8.90
N ALA A 11 17.02 11.34 -7.66
CA ALA A 11 16.82 10.43 -6.54
C ALA A 11 15.49 9.71 -6.72
N ILE A 12 15.39 8.49 -6.20
CA ILE A 12 14.17 7.67 -6.33
C ILE A 12 12.93 8.41 -5.81
N MET A 13 13.11 9.23 -4.77
CA MET A 13 12.05 10.08 -4.22
C MET A 13 11.64 11.24 -5.15
N ASP A 14 12.52 11.73 -6.01
CA ASP A 14 12.20 12.76 -7.00
C ASP A 14 11.37 12.21 -8.18
N MET A 15 11.27 10.88 -8.28
CA MET A 15 10.52 10.16 -9.32
C MET A 15 9.16 9.67 -8.83
N ILE A 16 8.85 9.83 -7.54
CA ILE A 16 7.60 9.38 -6.91
C ILE A 16 6.66 10.56 -6.80
N GLU A 17 5.37 10.33 -7.10
CA GLU A 17 4.33 11.34 -6.97
C GLU A 17 4.22 11.84 -5.52
N GLU A 18 3.95 13.13 -5.34
CA GLU A 18 3.96 13.77 -4.03
C GLU A 18 2.99 13.12 -3.03
N GLU A 19 1.81 12.69 -3.50
CA GLU A 19 0.83 11.97 -2.68
C GLU A 19 1.37 10.64 -2.12
N VAL A 20 2.22 9.96 -2.89
CA VAL A 20 2.85 8.71 -2.48
C VAL A 20 3.99 8.99 -1.50
N LEU A 21 4.70 10.11 -1.66
CA LEU A 21 5.71 10.54 -0.69
C LEU A 21 5.09 10.90 0.66
N ASP A 22 3.93 11.54 0.67
CA ASP A 22 3.21 11.86 1.91
C ASP A 22 2.81 10.60 2.66
N TRP A 23 2.36 9.57 1.96
CA TRP A 23 2.11 8.25 2.54
C TRP A 23 3.36 7.65 3.20
N TYR A 24 4.53 7.75 2.57
CA TYR A 24 5.78 7.22 3.13
C TYR A 24 6.31 8.01 4.33
N ARG A 25 5.97 9.30 4.44
CA ARG A 25 6.37 10.14 5.58
C ARG A 25 5.59 9.83 6.84
N MET A 26 4.40 9.24 6.73
CA MET A 26 3.57 8.86 7.87
C MET A 26 4.20 7.72 8.70
N SER A 27 4.06 7.83 10.02
CA SER A 27 4.36 6.73 10.93
C SER A 27 3.44 5.52 10.69
N PRO A 28 3.81 4.32 11.17
CA PRO A 28 2.95 3.14 11.04
C PRO A 28 1.55 3.33 11.63
N VAL A 29 1.44 4.08 12.74
CA VAL A 29 0.16 4.36 13.41
C VAL A 29 -0.71 5.30 12.55
N GLU A 30 -0.12 6.37 12.02
CA GLU A 30 -0.84 7.31 11.16
C GLU A 30 -1.34 6.63 9.89
N ARG A 31 -0.49 5.81 9.24
CA ARG A 31 -0.92 5.01 8.08
C ARG A 31 -2.06 4.07 8.40
N PHE A 32 -2.01 3.41 9.55
CA PHE A 32 -3.10 2.50 9.94
C PHE A 32 -4.43 3.25 10.08
N ILE A 33 -4.42 4.43 10.71
CA ILE A 33 -5.61 5.29 10.87
C ILE A 33 -6.11 5.76 9.50
N GLU A 34 -5.23 6.19 8.60
CA GLU A 34 -5.61 6.65 7.26
C GLU A 34 -6.25 5.52 6.44
N SER A 35 -5.70 4.30 6.52
CA SER A 35 -6.29 3.11 5.90
C SER A 35 -7.70 2.80 6.40
N GLN A 36 -8.04 3.15 7.66
CA GLN A 36 -9.40 2.93 8.17
C GLN A 36 -10.45 3.78 7.44
N LYS A 37 -10.08 4.93 6.86
CA LYS A 37 -11.05 5.74 6.10
C LYS A 37 -11.51 5.03 4.83
N LEU A 38 -10.66 4.19 4.25
CA LEU A 38 -11.02 3.36 3.09
C LEU A 38 -12.01 2.25 3.46
N TRP A 39 -12.10 1.88 4.74
CA TRP A 39 -13.03 0.87 5.22
C TRP A 39 -14.49 1.31 5.05
N GLU A 40 -14.81 2.56 5.36
CA GLU A 40 -16.16 3.10 5.18
C GLU A 40 -16.59 3.03 3.71
N VAL A 41 -15.65 3.33 2.81
CA VAL A 41 -15.86 3.23 1.37
C VAL A 41 -16.07 1.77 0.96
N PHE A 42 -15.22 0.84 1.41
CA PHE A 42 -15.36 -0.59 1.14
C PHE A 42 -16.75 -1.11 1.51
N VAL A 43 -17.24 -0.77 2.71
CA VAL A 43 -18.60 -1.15 3.17
C VAL A 43 -19.68 -0.49 2.31
N LEU A 44 -19.54 0.79 1.96
CA LEU A 44 -20.49 1.50 1.10
C LEU A 44 -20.66 0.82 -0.27
N PHE A 45 -19.58 0.26 -0.82
CA PHE A 45 -19.59 -0.48 -2.07
C PHE A 45 -20.07 -1.94 -1.94
N GLY A 46 -20.55 -2.34 -0.76
CA GLY A 46 -21.05 -3.70 -0.50
C GLY A 46 -19.98 -4.71 -0.15
N GLY A 47 -18.79 -4.24 0.25
CA GLY A 47 -17.75 -5.10 0.81
C GLY A 47 -18.20 -5.72 2.14
N ASP A 48 -17.83 -6.98 2.34
CA ASP A 48 -18.12 -7.76 3.54
C ASP A 48 -16.81 -8.28 4.16
N TYR A 49 -16.79 -8.39 5.48
CA TYR A 49 -15.65 -8.85 6.27
C TYR A 49 -15.62 -10.38 6.42
N ASP A 50 -16.72 -11.06 6.10
CA ASP A 50 -16.84 -12.52 6.14
C ASP A 50 -17.01 -13.11 4.73
N PRO A 51 -16.06 -12.93 3.80
CA PRO A 51 -16.11 -13.65 2.55
C PRO A 51 -16.01 -15.15 2.88
N GLU A 52 -16.94 -15.94 2.36
CA GLU A 52 -16.85 -17.40 2.46
C GLU A 52 -15.43 -17.84 2.05
N PRO A 53 -14.75 -18.68 2.86
CA PRO A 53 -13.39 -19.05 2.55
C PRO A 53 -13.35 -19.71 1.18
N ASP A 54 -12.41 -19.30 0.33
CA ASP A 54 -12.29 -19.83 -1.03
C ASP A 54 -12.02 -21.33 -0.96
N THR A 55 -13.04 -22.13 -1.25
CA THR A 55 -12.98 -23.60 -1.24
C THR A 55 -12.01 -24.17 -2.26
N GLN A 56 -11.56 -23.36 -3.24
CA GLN A 56 -10.58 -23.73 -4.25
C GLN A 56 -9.16 -23.27 -3.89
N SER A 57 -8.98 -22.57 -2.78
CA SER A 57 -7.67 -22.16 -2.30
C SER A 57 -6.84 -23.40 -1.91
N PRO A 58 -5.54 -23.46 -2.26
CA PRO A 58 -4.64 -24.53 -1.79
C PRO A 58 -4.43 -24.47 -0.26
N PHE A 59 -4.89 -23.40 0.39
CA PHE A 59 -4.87 -23.21 1.83
C PHE A 59 -6.25 -23.40 2.48
N TYR A 60 -7.27 -23.84 1.73
CA TYR A 60 -8.57 -24.17 2.30
C TYR A 60 -8.47 -25.44 3.15
N ILE A 61 -8.54 -25.27 4.47
CA ILE A 61 -8.60 -26.37 5.43
C ILE A 61 -10.04 -26.40 5.93
N SER A 62 -10.82 -27.42 5.54
CA SER A 62 -12.13 -27.62 6.14
C SER A 62 -11.96 -27.97 7.61
N GLU A 63 -12.67 -27.25 8.48
CA GLU A 63 -12.78 -27.64 9.89
C GLU A 63 -13.46 -29.02 9.97
N ALA A 64 -12.96 -29.89 10.86
CA ALA A 64 -13.45 -31.26 11.06
C ALA A 64 -14.69 -31.33 11.97
#